data_AF-A0A0A9VUY6-F1
#
_entry.id   AF-A0A0A9VUY6-F1
#
_cell.length_a   1.000
_cell.length_b   1.000
_cell.length_c   1.000
_cell.angle_alpha   90.00
_cell.angle_beta   90.00
_cell.angle_gamma   90.00
#
_symmetry.space_group_name_H-M   'P 1'
#
loop_
_entity.id
_entity.type
_entity.pdbx_description
1 polymer ?
#
loop_
_entity_poly.entity_id
_entity_poly.type
_entity_poly.pdbx_seq_one_letter_code
_entity_poly.pdbx_strand_id
1 'polypeptide(L)'
;MEATGCWVVVAECLTLSVAYVCSLYVWSSPLNRDHPSTIKRRLVSVSVMGVVSPIFTYYCVSEELLAKHSLWDLLGMRWPGLLAASAVPLLLTMFLFLGPLVVKTQSESLAAWTEPSYWLENLTSIYWLRDHVIAPLSEELTFRASLLPLLVQCVSPVKAVFISPMFFGVAHLHHIVGQVQSGVPFKRAALISGFQFSYTTLFGAYSAFLFLRTGHFVAPFIAHAFCNFMGFPDFGEVLSYSEPKRSLTFGLFVAGFVSWCFLLVPLTDPLIYQNTLYWEPCTSRPPLHAR
;
A
#
# COMPACT_ATOMS: atom_id res chain seq x y z
N MET A 1 -22.55 -19.21 19.64
CA MET A 1 -22.25 -18.41 18.45
C MET A 1 -20.97 -18.95 17.87
N GLU A 2 -21.06 -19.56 16.69
CA GLU A 2 -19.92 -20.21 16.03
C GLU A 2 -18.82 -19.17 15.79
N ALA A 3 -17.60 -19.48 16.21
CA ALA A 3 -16.44 -18.76 15.73
C ALA A 3 -16.44 -18.92 14.21
N THR A 4 -16.69 -17.82 13.48
CA THR A 4 -16.59 -17.80 12.03
C THR A 4 -15.26 -18.43 11.65
N GLY A 5 -15.31 -19.56 10.96
CA GLY A 5 -14.10 -20.34 10.69
C GLY A 5 -13.09 -19.48 9.93
N CYS A 6 -11.80 -19.59 10.26
CA CYS A 6 -10.72 -18.85 9.58
C CYS A 6 -10.79 -18.97 8.05
N TRP A 7 -11.27 -20.12 7.54
CA TRP A 7 -11.49 -20.33 6.11
C TRP A 7 -12.56 -19.41 5.50
N VAL A 8 -13.61 -19.04 6.25
CA VAL A 8 -14.66 -18.10 5.82
C VAL A 8 -14.05 -16.72 5.63
N VAL A 9 -13.29 -16.24 6.62
CA VAL A 9 -12.60 -14.95 6.56
C VAL A 9 -11.63 -14.90 5.38
N VAL A 10 -10.87 -15.97 5.14
CA VAL A 10 -9.98 -16.06 3.98
C VAL A 10 -10.77 -16.02 2.66
N ALA A 11 -11.93 -16.68 2.58
CA ALA A 11 -12.80 -16.63 1.41
C ALA A 11 -13.40 -15.24 1.18
N GLU A 12 -13.78 -14.51 2.24
CA GLU A 12 -14.24 -13.12 2.18
C GLU A 12 -13.13 -12.18 1.66
N CYS A 13 -11.91 -12.32 2.19
CA CYS A 13 -10.74 -11.58 1.72
C CYS A 13 -10.46 -11.86 0.24
N LEU A 14 -10.55 -13.13 -0.18
CA LEU A 14 -10.38 -13.51 -1.58
C LEU A 14 -11.48 -12.91 -2.46
N THR A 15 -12.73 -12.96 -2.00
CA THR A 15 -13.88 -12.41 -2.72
C THR A 15 -13.70 -10.92 -2.98
N LEU A 16 -13.33 -10.16 -1.95
CA LEU A 16 -13.08 -8.72 -2.08
C LEU A 16 -11.93 -8.42 -3.05
N SER A 17 -10.87 -9.22 -2.99
CA SER A 17 -9.68 -9.07 -3.85
C SER A 17 -9.99 -9.37 -5.31
N VAL A 18 -10.69 -10.47 -5.58
CA VAL A 18 -11.14 -10.83 -6.92
C VAL A 18 -12.11 -9.79 -7.46
N ALA A 19 -13.08 -9.34 -6.65
CA ALA A 19 -14.02 -8.29 -7.04
C ALA A 19 -13.30 -7.01 -7.46
N TYR A 20 -12.31 -6.56 -6.68
CA TYR A 20 -11.49 -5.40 -7.02
C TYR A 20 -10.75 -5.59 -8.34
N VAL A 21 -10.04 -6.70 -8.52
CA VAL A 21 -9.29 -6.97 -9.77
C VAL A 21 -10.23 -7.07 -10.96
N CYS A 22 -11.35 -7.79 -10.84
CA CYS A 22 -12.36 -7.91 -11.90
C CYS A 22 -12.95 -6.55 -12.27
N SER A 23 -13.15 -5.63 -11.31
CA SER A 23 -13.67 -4.28 -11.57
C SER A 23 -12.84 -3.51 -12.60
N LEU A 24 -11.52 -3.75 -12.67
CA LEU A 24 -10.60 -3.13 -13.62
C LEU A 24 -10.79 -3.61 -15.07
N TYR A 25 -11.46 -4.75 -15.24
CA TYR A 25 -11.69 -5.43 -16.52
C TYR A 25 -13.16 -5.46 -16.95
N VAL A 26 -14.10 -4.95 -16.13
CA VAL A 26 -15.53 -4.85 -16.48
C VAL A 26 -15.74 -4.14 -17.81
N TRP A 27 -14.92 -3.12 -18.08
CA TRP A 27 -14.96 -2.37 -19.33
C TRP A 27 -13.99 -2.99 -20.34
N SER A 28 -14.47 -3.98 -21.10
CA SER A 28 -13.72 -4.50 -22.26
C SER A 28 -13.35 -3.36 -23.21
N SER A 29 -12.07 -3.25 -23.54
CA SER A 29 -11.52 -2.19 -24.39
C SER A 29 -10.39 -2.77 -25.23
N PRO A 30 -10.38 -2.54 -26.56
CA PRO A 30 -9.23 -2.90 -27.40
C PRO A 30 -8.05 -1.94 -27.21
N LEU A 31 -8.26 -0.84 -26.49
CA LEU A 31 -7.26 0.20 -26.27
C LEU A 31 -6.33 -0.19 -25.13
N ASN A 32 -5.08 0.27 -25.22
CA ASN A 32 -4.08 0.08 -24.16
C ASN A 32 -4.63 0.59 -22.80
N ARG A 33 -4.20 -0.04 -21.70
CA ARG A 33 -4.50 0.38 -20.32
C ARG A 33 -4.20 1.85 -20.04
N ASP A 34 -3.21 2.41 -20.73
CA ASP A 34 -2.78 3.81 -20.59
C ASP A 34 -3.56 4.77 -21.50
N HIS A 35 -4.53 4.29 -22.29
CA HIS A 35 -5.37 5.19 -23.08
C HIS A 35 -6.32 5.99 -22.15
N PRO A 36 -6.49 7.32 -22.34
CA PRO A 36 -7.31 8.16 -21.45
C PRO A 36 -8.73 7.66 -21.19
N SER A 37 -9.39 7.10 -22.22
CA SER A 37 -10.73 6.52 -22.07
C SER A 37 -10.74 5.27 -21.18
N THR A 38 -9.72 4.41 -21.28
CA THR A 38 -9.55 3.23 -20.44
C THR A 38 -9.30 3.66 -19.00
N ILE A 39 -8.47 4.68 -18.79
CA ILE A 39 -8.24 5.28 -17.46
C ILE A 39 -9.55 5.79 -16.87
N LYS A 40 -10.29 6.65 -17.57
CA LYS A 40 -11.58 7.21 -17.08
C LYS A 40 -12.57 6.11 -16.66
N ARG A 41 -12.70 5.04 -17.46
CA ARG A 41 -13.60 3.92 -17.14
C ARG A 41 -13.15 3.14 -15.91
N ARG A 42 -11.85 2.87 -15.78
CA ARG A 42 -11.28 2.22 -14.59
C ARG A 42 -11.42 3.08 -13.35
N LEU A 43 -11.28 4.41 -13.47
CA LEU A 43 -11.53 5.35 -12.37
C LEU A 43 -12.97 5.18 -11.84
N VAL A 44 -13.97 5.10 -12.72
CA VAL A 44 -15.35 4.81 -12.30
C VAL A 44 -15.46 3.47 -11.57
N SER A 45 -14.86 2.39 -12.10
CA SER A 45 -14.88 1.08 -11.44
C SER A 45 -14.26 1.12 -10.03
N VAL A 46 -13.09 1.73 -9.87
CA VAL A 46 -12.42 1.78 -8.56
C VAL A 46 -13.12 2.72 -7.59
N SER A 47 -13.80 3.77 -8.07
CA SER A 47 -14.68 4.58 -7.22
C SER A 47 -15.87 3.79 -6.68
N VAL A 48 -16.47 2.92 -7.50
CA VAL A 48 -17.52 1.99 -7.04
C VAL A 48 -16.96 1.04 -6.00
N MET A 49 -15.78 0.45 -6.24
CA MET A 49 -15.11 -0.40 -5.25
C MET A 49 -14.78 0.35 -3.95
N GLY A 50 -14.46 1.65 -4.02
CA GLY A 50 -14.26 2.48 -2.82
C GLY A 50 -15.48 2.57 -1.91
N VAL A 51 -16.69 2.32 -2.43
CA VAL A 51 -17.94 2.25 -1.64
C VAL A 51 -18.27 0.81 -1.28
N VAL A 52 -18.12 -0.12 -2.22
CA VAL A 52 -18.43 -1.54 -2.00
C VAL A 52 -17.52 -2.18 -0.96
N SER A 53 -16.21 -1.87 -0.96
CA SER A 53 -15.25 -2.50 -0.05
C SER A 53 -15.56 -2.23 1.42
N PRO A 54 -15.78 -0.98 1.89
CA PRO A 54 -16.17 -0.73 3.27
C PRO A 54 -17.52 -1.34 3.67
N ILE A 55 -18.51 -1.34 2.75
CA ILE A 55 -19.82 -1.95 2.99
C ILE A 55 -19.68 -3.47 3.15
N PHE A 56 -18.89 -4.11 2.30
CA PHE A 56 -18.59 -5.53 2.38
C PHE A 56 -17.94 -5.87 3.73
N THR A 57 -16.95 -5.07 4.15
CA THR A 57 -16.33 -5.21 5.47
C THR A 57 -17.33 -5.10 6.60
N TYR A 58 -18.26 -4.14 6.56
CA TYR A 58 -19.29 -4.00 7.59
C TYR A 58 -20.12 -5.28 7.80
N TYR A 59 -20.47 -5.99 6.72
CA TYR A 59 -21.25 -7.22 6.81
C TYR A 59 -20.42 -8.46 7.18
N CYS A 60 -19.11 -8.45 6.96
CA CYS A 60 -18.22 -9.59 7.20
C CYS A 60 -17.45 -9.49 8.53
N VAL A 61 -17.41 -8.30 9.14
CA VAL A 61 -16.84 -8.13 10.49
C VAL A 61 -17.81 -8.69 11.54
N SER A 62 -17.25 -9.38 12.54
CA SER A 62 -17.97 -9.92 13.68
C SER A 62 -18.68 -8.84 14.50
N GLU A 63 -19.87 -9.18 14.99
CA GLU A 63 -20.67 -8.31 15.86
C GLU A 63 -19.90 -7.90 17.14
N GLU A 64 -19.05 -8.79 17.67
CA GLU A 64 -18.21 -8.48 18.84
C GLU A 64 -17.25 -7.32 18.56
N LEU A 65 -16.65 -7.28 17.37
CA LEU A 65 -15.72 -6.22 16.99
C LEU A 65 -16.47 -4.91 16.75
N LEU A 66 -17.63 -4.97 16.08
CA LEU A 66 -18.50 -3.80 15.87
C LEU A 66 -19.10 -3.25 17.18
N ALA A 67 -19.26 -4.09 18.21
CA ALA A 67 -19.68 -3.64 19.53
C ALA A 67 -18.59 -2.84 20.27
N LYS A 68 -17.31 -3.07 19.95
CA LYS A 68 -16.16 -2.39 20.58
C LYS A 68 -15.69 -1.17 19.79
N HIS A 69 -15.78 -1.22 18.46
CA HIS A 69 -15.24 -0.21 17.56
C HIS A 69 -16.23 0.12 16.45
N SER A 70 -16.31 1.39 16.08
CA SER A 70 -17.12 1.77 14.92
C SER A 70 -16.49 1.26 13.63
N LEU A 71 -17.28 1.12 12.57
CA LEU A 71 -16.75 0.79 11.24
C LEU A 71 -15.65 1.78 10.82
N TRP A 72 -15.84 3.08 11.07
CA TRP A 72 -14.86 4.12 10.76
C TRP A 72 -13.53 3.90 11.48
N ASP A 73 -13.56 3.47 12.73
CA ASP A 73 -12.35 3.11 13.46
C ASP A 73 -11.63 1.93 12.81
N LEU A 74 -12.36 0.88 12.43
CA LEU A 74 -11.81 -0.31 11.78
C LEU A 74 -11.19 0.01 10.41
N LEU A 75 -11.83 0.91 9.64
CA LEU A 75 -11.30 1.42 8.38
C LEU A 75 -10.09 2.37 8.58
N GLY A 76 -9.75 2.74 9.81
CA GLY A 76 -8.67 3.67 10.13
C GLY A 76 -8.98 5.13 9.84
N MET A 77 -10.27 5.50 9.85
CA MET A 77 -10.76 6.87 9.66
C MET A 77 -10.97 7.52 11.04
N ARG A 78 -9.87 7.98 11.64
CA ARG A 78 -9.83 8.43 13.04
C ARG A 78 -9.20 9.82 13.16
N TRP A 79 -9.64 10.60 14.14
CA TRP A 79 -9.03 11.89 14.47
C TRP A 79 -7.81 11.79 15.40
N PRO A 80 -7.85 11.01 16.50
CA PRO A 80 -6.72 10.94 17.43
C PRO A 80 -5.49 10.33 16.74
N GLY A 81 -4.36 11.04 16.80
CA GLY A 81 -3.11 10.60 16.16
C GLY A 81 -3.02 10.86 14.64
N LEU A 82 -4.03 11.48 14.01
CA LEU A 82 -4.09 11.67 12.55
C LEU A 82 -2.88 12.44 12.00
N LEU A 83 -2.48 13.53 12.66
CA LEU A 83 -1.34 14.34 12.21
C LEU A 83 -0.04 13.52 12.21
N ALA A 84 0.18 12.74 13.28
CA ALA A 84 1.33 11.86 13.37
C ALA A 84 1.26 10.77 12.29
N ALA A 85 0.08 10.17 12.08
CA ALA A 85 -0.15 9.15 11.05
C ALA A 85 0.10 9.67 9.63
N SER A 86 -0.14 10.95 9.37
CA SER A 86 0.18 11.57 8.08
C SER A 86 1.67 11.86 7.91
N ALA A 87 2.36 12.31 8.96
CA ALA A 87 3.74 12.83 8.85
C ALA A 87 4.82 11.78 9.14
N VAL A 88 4.69 11.01 10.21
CA VAL A 88 5.76 10.13 10.70
C VAL A 88 5.98 8.91 9.79
N PRO A 89 4.94 8.19 9.32
CA PRO A 89 5.09 7.14 8.32
C PRO A 89 5.63 7.63 6.98
N LEU A 90 5.28 8.85 6.56
CA LEU A 90 5.85 9.47 5.37
C LEU A 90 7.35 9.70 5.58
N LEU A 91 7.75 10.32 6.69
CA LEU A 91 9.16 10.53 7.02
C LEU A 91 9.96 9.22 7.07
N LEU A 92 9.39 8.18 7.70
CA LEU A 92 9.99 6.84 7.71
C LEU A 92 10.18 6.31 6.28
N THR A 93 9.18 6.48 5.41
CA THR A 93 9.27 6.08 4.00
C THR A 93 10.30 6.91 3.24
N MET A 94 10.45 8.21 3.55
CA MET A 94 11.50 9.04 2.97
C MET A 94 12.91 8.58 3.37
N PHE A 95 13.12 8.06 4.59
CA PHE A 95 14.39 7.42 4.96
C PHE A 95 14.69 6.21 4.07
N LEU A 96 13.69 5.33 3.84
CA LEU A 96 13.85 4.20 2.93
C LEU A 96 14.21 4.66 1.50
N PHE A 97 13.67 5.80 1.07
CA PHE A 97 13.90 6.40 -0.25
C PHE A 97 14.98 7.48 -0.28
N LEU A 98 15.90 7.53 0.70
CA LEU A 98 16.93 8.56 0.75
C LEU A 98 17.81 8.60 -0.52
N GLY A 99 18.24 7.43 -1.01
CA GLY A 99 18.97 7.30 -2.29
C GLY A 99 18.16 7.81 -3.49
N PRO A 100 16.95 7.27 -3.75
CA PRO A 100 16.08 7.74 -4.83
C PRO A 100 15.74 9.24 -4.76
N LEU A 101 15.53 9.79 -3.55
CA LEU A 101 15.29 11.23 -3.35
C LEU A 101 16.45 12.05 -3.88
N VAL A 102 17.69 11.67 -3.54
CA VAL A 102 18.87 12.38 -4.02
C VAL A 102 19.02 12.26 -5.53
N VAL A 103 18.80 11.08 -6.12
CA VAL A 103 18.80 10.91 -7.59
C VAL A 103 17.77 11.83 -8.23
N LYS A 104 16.53 11.83 -7.73
CA LYS A 104 15.44 12.64 -8.27
C LYS A 104 15.75 14.14 -8.19
N THR A 105 16.23 14.64 -7.06
CA THR A 105 16.64 16.06 -6.89
C THR A 105 17.87 16.48 -7.72
N GLN A 106 18.64 15.52 -8.24
CA GLN A 106 19.75 15.79 -9.14
C GLN A 106 19.31 15.81 -10.60
N SER A 107 18.33 14.96 -10.95
CA SER A 107 17.75 14.88 -12.30
C SER A 107 16.71 15.98 -12.57
N GLU A 108 15.92 16.31 -11.57
CA GLU A 108 14.91 17.37 -11.58
C GLU A 108 15.43 18.56 -10.78
N SER A 109 15.19 19.78 -11.26
CA SER A 109 15.54 20.96 -10.48
C SER A 109 14.64 21.04 -9.25
N LEU A 110 15.22 21.14 -8.04
CA LEU A 110 14.50 21.48 -6.81
C LEU A 110 13.61 22.74 -6.99
N ALA A 111 14.02 23.67 -7.86
CA ALA A 111 13.22 24.84 -8.20
C ALA A 111 11.90 24.50 -8.90
N ALA A 112 11.85 23.40 -9.67
CA ALA A 112 10.60 22.95 -10.30
C ALA A 112 9.57 22.52 -9.25
N TRP A 113 9.99 21.93 -8.13
CA TRP A 113 9.08 21.53 -7.05
C TRP A 113 8.57 22.72 -6.23
N THR A 114 9.29 23.84 -6.24
CA THR A 114 8.83 25.09 -5.63
C THR A 114 7.89 25.89 -6.52
N GLU A 115 7.82 25.57 -7.82
CA GLU A 115 7.01 26.29 -8.79
C GLU A 115 5.53 25.82 -8.75
N PRO A 116 4.55 26.70 -8.52
CA PRO A 116 3.14 26.30 -8.48
C PRO A 116 2.62 25.73 -9.81
N SER A 117 3.13 26.18 -10.95
CA SER A 117 2.69 25.71 -12.28
C SER A 117 2.97 24.22 -12.48
N TYR A 118 4.12 23.73 -12.00
CA TYR A 118 4.47 22.31 -12.03
C TYR A 118 3.39 21.44 -11.37
N TRP A 119 2.91 21.87 -10.20
CA TRP A 119 1.87 21.13 -9.49
C TRP A 119 0.50 21.27 -10.15
N LEU A 120 0.15 22.43 -10.69
CA LEU A 120 -1.11 22.63 -11.40
C LEU A 120 -1.20 21.76 -12.66
N GLU A 121 -0.12 21.65 -13.44
CA GLU A 121 -0.04 20.79 -14.62
C GLU A 121 -0.20 19.30 -14.24
N ASN A 122 0.48 18.88 -13.18
CA ASN A 122 0.35 17.51 -12.69
C ASN A 122 -1.05 17.20 -12.12
N LEU A 123 -1.63 18.11 -11.33
CA LEU A 123 -2.96 17.93 -10.76
C LEU A 123 -4.09 17.95 -11.81
N THR A 124 -3.84 18.49 -13.00
CA THR A 124 -4.78 18.44 -14.13
C THR A 124 -4.56 17.22 -15.04
N SER A 125 -3.42 16.53 -14.90
CA SER A 125 -3.10 15.31 -15.64
C SER A 125 -3.83 14.10 -15.06
N ILE A 126 -4.68 13.46 -15.89
CA ILE A 126 -5.37 12.23 -15.51
C ILE A 126 -4.41 11.07 -15.20
N TYR A 127 -3.24 11.05 -15.84
CA TYR A 127 -2.20 10.06 -15.60
C TYR A 127 -1.60 10.24 -14.21
N TRP A 128 -1.23 11.48 -13.88
CA TRP A 128 -0.65 11.81 -12.60
C TRP A 128 -1.65 11.56 -11.47
N LEU A 129 -2.91 12.01 -11.62
CA LEU A 129 -3.96 11.74 -10.64
C LEU A 129 -4.23 10.25 -10.45
N ARG A 130 -4.26 9.48 -11.54
CA ARG A 130 -4.41 8.01 -11.48
C ARG A 130 -3.28 7.41 -10.65
N ASP A 131 -2.04 7.75 -10.96
CA ASP A 131 -0.87 7.07 -10.38
C ASP A 131 -0.57 7.51 -8.94
N HIS A 132 -0.81 8.77 -8.60
CA HIS A 132 -0.39 9.34 -7.30
C HIS A 132 -1.52 9.55 -6.31
N VAL A 133 -2.78 9.51 -6.75
CA VAL A 133 -3.94 9.76 -5.87
C VAL A 133 -4.91 8.59 -5.93
N ILE A 134 -5.48 8.30 -7.11
CA ILE A 134 -6.63 7.39 -7.18
C ILE A 134 -6.22 5.94 -7.00
N ALA A 135 -5.14 5.47 -7.64
CA ALA A 135 -4.65 4.11 -7.44
C ALA A 135 -4.23 3.87 -5.99
N PRO A 136 -3.38 4.70 -5.35
CA PRO A 136 -3.08 4.58 -3.93
C PRO A 136 -4.33 4.59 -3.05
N LEU A 137 -5.25 5.53 -3.28
CA LEU A 137 -6.47 5.64 -2.48
C LEU A 137 -7.32 4.37 -2.56
N SER A 138 -7.61 3.91 -3.78
CA SER A 138 -8.50 2.78 -4.02
C SER A 138 -7.90 1.44 -3.58
N GLU A 139 -6.59 1.24 -3.80
CA GLU A 139 -5.88 0.04 -3.39
C GLU A 139 -5.74 -0.02 -1.87
N GLU A 140 -5.31 1.07 -1.20
CA GLU A 140 -5.19 1.06 0.25
C GLU A 140 -6.56 0.98 0.95
N LEU A 141 -7.61 1.59 0.39
CA LEU A 141 -8.94 1.53 0.97
C LEU A 141 -9.48 0.09 0.91
N THR A 142 -9.26 -0.60 -0.21
CA THR A 142 -9.73 -1.98 -0.40
C THR A 142 -8.88 -2.98 0.37
N PHE A 143 -7.56 -2.96 0.20
CA PHE A 143 -6.70 -4.02 0.74
C PHE A 143 -6.26 -3.77 2.18
N ARG A 144 -6.16 -2.52 2.63
CA ARG A 144 -5.72 -2.20 4.01
C ARG A 144 -6.92 -1.84 4.86
N ALA A 145 -7.68 -0.82 4.50
CA ALA A 145 -8.79 -0.40 5.34
C ALA A 145 -9.95 -1.42 5.35
N SER A 146 -10.23 -2.12 4.25
CA SER A 146 -11.41 -3.02 4.16
C SER A 146 -11.06 -4.50 4.39
N LEU A 147 -10.04 -5.03 3.69
CA LEU A 147 -9.67 -6.45 3.78
C LEU A 147 -8.91 -6.79 5.07
N LEU A 148 -7.98 -5.94 5.51
CA LEU A 148 -7.10 -6.26 6.64
C LEU A 148 -7.85 -6.42 7.97
N PRO A 149 -8.87 -5.60 8.31
CA PRO A 149 -9.71 -5.82 9.49
C PRO A 149 -10.42 -7.18 9.48
N LEU A 150 -10.81 -7.70 8.31
CA LEU A 150 -11.39 -9.04 8.21
C LEU A 150 -10.36 -10.08 8.60
N LEU A 151 -9.18 -10.00 7.99
CA LEU A 151 -8.12 -10.99 8.17
C LEU A 151 -7.65 -11.10 9.63
N VAL A 152 -7.53 -9.97 10.34
CA VAL A 152 -7.07 -9.99 11.75
C VAL A 152 -8.08 -10.59 12.73
N GLN A 153 -9.31 -10.88 12.31
CA GLN A 153 -10.28 -11.62 13.13
C GLN A 153 -9.86 -13.08 13.36
N CYS A 154 -9.09 -13.66 12.43
CA CYS A 154 -8.74 -15.08 12.46
C CYS A 154 -7.23 -15.36 12.44
N VAL A 155 -6.38 -14.36 12.19
CA VAL A 155 -4.92 -14.47 12.29
C VAL A 155 -4.33 -13.32 13.10
N SER A 156 -3.18 -13.54 13.73
CA SER A 156 -2.52 -12.48 14.49
C SER A 156 -2.08 -11.32 13.58
N PRO A 157 -1.99 -10.07 14.09
CA PRO A 157 -1.56 -8.92 13.29
C PRO A 157 -0.23 -9.14 12.55
N VAL A 158 0.75 -9.79 13.19
CA VAL A 158 2.04 -10.14 12.58
C VAL A 158 1.86 -11.06 11.38
N LYS A 159 1.02 -12.10 11.47
CA LYS A 159 0.75 -12.98 10.34
C LYS A 159 -0.03 -12.26 9.24
N ALA A 160 -1.00 -11.41 9.61
CA ALA A 160 -1.80 -10.62 8.68
C ALA A 160 -0.93 -9.71 7.79
N VAL A 161 0.13 -9.10 8.35
CA VAL A 161 1.12 -8.31 7.60
C VAL A 161 1.72 -9.08 6.41
N PHE A 162 2.00 -10.38 6.57
CA PHE A 162 2.62 -11.19 5.52
C PHE A 162 1.59 -11.92 4.63
N ILE A 163 0.39 -12.19 5.14
CA ILE A 163 -0.67 -12.90 4.40
C ILE A 163 -1.46 -11.94 3.51
N SER A 164 -1.86 -10.77 4.02
CA SER A 164 -2.73 -9.84 3.28
C SER A 164 -2.18 -9.42 1.91
N PRO A 165 -0.86 -9.19 1.73
CA PRO A 165 -0.34 -8.76 0.43
C PRO A 165 -0.46 -9.85 -0.63
N MET A 166 -0.58 -11.13 -0.25
CA MET A 166 -0.72 -12.24 -1.21
C MET A 166 -2.00 -12.12 -2.03
N PHE A 167 -3.08 -11.62 -1.44
CA PHE A 167 -4.37 -11.47 -2.12
C PHE A 167 -4.33 -10.50 -3.31
N PHE A 168 -3.40 -9.53 -3.29
CA PHE A 168 -3.17 -8.61 -4.40
C PHE A 168 -1.93 -8.99 -5.23
N GLY A 169 -0.86 -9.46 -4.58
CA GLY A 169 0.39 -9.83 -5.21
C GLY A 169 0.20 -10.92 -6.27
N VAL A 170 -0.49 -12.01 -5.93
CA VAL A 170 -0.71 -13.16 -6.83
C VAL A 170 -1.41 -12.77 -8.12
N ALA A 171 -2.28 -11.75 -8.08
CA ALA A 171 -2.93 -11.26 -9.28
C ALA A 171 -1.88 -10.89 -10.35
N HIS A 172 -0.75 -10.30 -10.00
CA HIS A 172 0.26 -9.86 -10.97
C HIS A 172 0.96 -10.99 -11.75
N LEU A 173 0.87 -12.23 -11.28
CA LEU A 173 1.40 -13.39 -12.02
C LEU A 173 0.60 -13.67 -13.30
N HIS A 174 -0.66 -13.23 -13.40
CA HIS A 174 -1.45 -13.41 -14.63
C HIS A 174 -0.84 -12.66 -15.83
N HIS A 175 -0.03 -11.63 -15.59
CA HIS A 175 0.62 -10.87 -16.65
C HIS A 175 1.62 -11.69 -17.46
N ILE A 176 2.12 -12.82 -16.95
CA ILE A 176 3.02 -13.72 -17.68
C ILE A 176 2.35 -14.16 -18.99
N VAL A 177 1.05 -14.50 -18.95
CA VAL A 177 0.29 -14.97 -20.11
C VAL A 177 0.24 -13.90 -21.20
N GLY A 178 -0.14 -12.67 -20.83
CA GLY A 178 -0.23 -11.56 -21.78
C GLY A 178 1.13 -11.17 -22.38
N GLN A 179 2.20 -11.23 -21.58
CA GLN A 179 3.55 -10.92 -22.05
C GLN A 179 4.06 -11.97 -23.05
N VAL A 180 3.85 -13.26 -22.77
CA VAL A 180 4.23 -14.34 -23.68
C VAL A 180 3.43 -14.27 -24.98
N GLN A 181 2.13 -13.98 -24.90
CA GLN A 181 1.29 -13.77 -26.09
C GLN A 181 1.74 -12.56 -26.93
N SER A 182 2.32 -11.55 -26.29
CA SER A 182 2.91 -10.37 -26.96
C SER A 182 4.32 -10.62 -27.51
N GLY A 183 4.81 -11.86 -27.47
CA GLY A 183 6.11 -12.27 -28.02
C GLY A 183 7.30 -12.12 -27.06
N VAL A 184 7.09 -11.79 -25.78
CA VAL A 184 8.17 -11.74 -24.80
C VAL A 184 8.61 -13.17 -24.44
N PRO A 185 9.92 -13.50 -24.50
CA PRO A 185 10.39 -14.83 -24.12
C PRO A 185 9.99 -15.19 -22.69
N PHE A 186 9.55 -16.43 -22.46
CA PHE A 186 9.02 -16.88 -21.16
C PHE A 186 9.93 -16.53 -19.98
N LYS A 187 11.25 -16.76 -20.11
CA LYS A 187 12.22 -16.42 -19.04
C LYS A 187 12.17 -14.94 -18.65
N ARG A 188 12.06 -14.04 -19.63
CA ARG A 188 11.97 -12.60 -19.41
C ARG A 188 10.61 -12.23 -18.83
N ALA A 189 9.52 -12.80 -19.34
CA ALA A 189 8.17 -12.57 -18.81
C ALA A 189 8.06 -13.02 -17.35
N ALA A 190 8.59 -14.20 -17.03
CA ALA A 190 8.64 -14.74 -15.67
C ALA A 190 9.47 -13.85 -14.73
N LEU A 191 10.62 -13.32 -15.19
CA LEU A 191 11.42 -12.39 -14.40
C LEU A 191 10.68 -11.07 -14.11
N ILE A 192 10.03 -10.49 -15.12
CA ILE A 192 9.26 -9.24 -14.98
C ILE A 192 8.10 -9.43 -14.00
N SER A 193 7.28 -10.46 -14.20
CA SER A 193 6.14 -10.74 -13.32
C SER A 193 6.57 -11.19 -11.93
N GLY A 194 7.67 -11.93 -11.80
CA GLY A 194 8.22 -12.33 -10.51
C GLY A 194 8.76 -11.14 -9.71
N PHE A 195 9.42 -10.20 -10.38
CA PHE A 195 9.83 -8.93 -9.78
C PHE A 195 8.62 -8.12 -9.34
N GLN A 196 7.61 -7.97 -10.20
CA GLN A 196 6.38 -7.26 -9.87
C GLN A 196 5.66 -7.89 -8.67
N PHE A 197 5.49 -9.22 -8.67
CA PHE A 197 4.93 -9.96 -7.54
C PHE A 197 5.70 -9.68 -6.24
N SER A 198 7.03 -9.80 -6.28
CA SER A 198 7.88 -9.63 -5.09
C SER A 198 7.82 -8.20 -4.57
N TYR A 199 7.93 -7.22 -5.46
CA TYR A 199 7.90 -5.80 -5.12
C TYR A 199 6.54 -5.39 -4.54
N THR A 200 5.44 -5.73 -5.22
CA THR A 200 4.08 -5.44 -4.75
C THR A 200 3.78 -6.15 -3.43
N THR A 201 4.30 -7.37 -3.23
CA THR A 201 4.18 -8.11 -1.98
C THR A 201 4.92 -7.42 -0.84
N LEU A 202 6.18 -7.04 -1.04
CA LEU A 202 7.02 -6.40 -0.02
C LEU A 202 6.45 -5.04 0.37
N PHE A 203 6.11 -4.21 -0.63
CA PHE A 203 5.43 -2.94 -0.39
C PHE A 203 4.11 -3.18 0.34
N GLY A 204 3.37 -4.20 -0.07
CA GLY A 204 2.10 -4.48 0.55
C GLY A 204 2.18 -4.92 2.00
N ALA A 205 3.25 -5.64 2.37
CA ALA A 205 3.55 -5.98 3.76
C ALA A 205 3.92 -4.73 4.56
N TYR A 206 4.74 -3.83 4.01
CA TYR A 206 5.05 -2.55 4.64
C TYR A 206 3.79 -1.71 4.86
N SER A 207 2.92 -1.59 3.85
CA SER A 207 1.65 -0.87 3.96
C SER A 207 0.72 -1.48 5.03
N ALA A 208 0.57 -2.82 5.04
CA ALA A 208 -0.20 -3.51 6.07
C ALA A 208 0.39 -3.30 7.48
N PHE A 209 1.71 -3.29 7.60
CA PHE A 209 2.40 -2.97 8.85
C PHE A 209 2.11 -1.54 9.29
N LEU A 210 2.22 -0.54 8.41
CA LEU A 210 1.89 0.86 8.73
C LEU A 210 0.43 0.99 9.18
N PHE A 211 -0.51 0.36 8.48
CA PHE A 211 -1.92 0.39 8.86
C PHE A 211 -2.16 -0.21 10.25
N LEU A 212 -1.63 -1.40 10.51
CA LEU A 212 -1.87 -2.09 11.79
C LEU A 212 -1.18 -1.38 12.96
N ARG A 213 0.00 -0.81 12.75
CA ARG A 213 0.76 -0.09 13.79
C ARG A 213 0.15 1.28 14.08
N THR A 214 -0.24 2.03 13.07
CA THR A 214 -0.82 3.37 13.25
C THR A 214 -2.32 3.34 13.53
N GLY A 215 -3.05 2.34 13.06
CA GLY A 215 -4.51 2.30 13.11
C GLY A 215 -5.17 3.35 12.20
N HIS A 216 -4.43 3.88 11.23
CA HIS A 216 -4.88 4.96 10.35
C HIS A 216 -4.75 4.58 8.89
N PHE A 217 -5.78 4.89 8.11
CA PHE A 217 -5.78 4.75 6.65
C PHE A 217 -4.80 5.72 5.97
N VAL A 218 -4.66 6.93 6.51
CA VAL A 218 -3.83 7.97 5.87
C VAL A 218 -2.35 7.58 5.80
N ALA A 219 -1.86 6.79 6.76
CA ALA A 219 -0.47 6.36 6.85
C ALA A 219 -0.02 5.52 5.63
N PRO A 220 -0.66 4.38 5.32
CA PRO A 220 -0.33 3.62 4.11
C PRO A 220 -0.67 4.39 2.83
N PHE A 221 -1.75 5.19 2.80
CA PHE A 221 -2.14 5.96 1.62
C PHE A 221 -1.07 6.97 1.19
N ILE A 222 -0.58 7.80 2.11
CA ILE A 222 0.46 8.80 1.81
C ILE A 222 1.78 8.10 1.48
N ALA A 223 2.15 7.04 2.22
CA ALA A 223 3.35 6.26 1.92
C ALA A 223 3.29 5.65 0.51
N HIS A 224 2.14 5.12 0.09
CA HIS A 224 1.92 4.59 -1.24
C HIS A 224 2.03 5.70 -2.30
N ALA A 225 1.31 6.80 -2.15
CA ALA A 225 1.38 7.94 -3.07
C ALA A 225 2.83 8.45 -3.25
N PHE A 226 3.58 8.52 -2.16
CA PHE A 226 5.00 8.87 -2.19
C PHE A 226 5.85 7.81 -2.92
N CYS A 227 5.66 6.52 -2.65
CA CYS A 227 6.36 5.45 -3.37
C CYS A 227 6.08 5.51 -4.88
N ASN A 228 4.84 5.78 -5.30
CA ASN A 228 4.50 5.93 -6.71
C ASN A 228 5.17 7.17 -7.32
N PHE A 229 5.23 8.27 -6.58
CA PHE A 229 5.94 9.48 -7.01
C PHE A 229 7.44 9.25 -7.18
N MET A 230 8.06 8.49 -6.28
CA MET A 230 9.49 8.20 -6.35
C MET A 230 9.82 7.15 -7.40
N GLY A 231 8.93 6.17 -7.61
CA GLY A 231 9.16 5.06 -8.50
C GLY A 231 10.27 4.12 -8.02
N PHE A 232 10.60 3.14 -8.86
CA PHE A 232 11.76 2.28 -8.62
C PHE A 232 13.04 3.02 -9.07
N PRO A 233 14.14 2.98 -8.28
CA PRO A 233 15.38 3.64 -8.65
C PRO A 233 15.93 3.13 -9.99
N ASP A 234 16.26 4.06 -10.89
CA ASP A 234 17.01 3.75 -12.11
C ASP A 234 18.50 3.59 -11.75
N PHE A 235 18.89 2.35 -11.43
CA PHE A 235 20.30 2.04 -11.17
C PHE A 235 21.18 2.25 -12.40
N GLY A 236 20.63 2.23 -13.62
CA GLY A 236 21.36 2.54 -14.85
C GLY A 236 21.85 3.99 -14.85
N GLU A 237 20.99 4.93 -14.44
CA GLU A 237 21.36 6.34 -14.27
C GLU A 237 22.49 6.48 -13.23
N VAL A 238 22.34 5.87 -12.06
CA VAL A 238 23.32 5.98 -10.96
C VAL A 238 24.68 5.41 -11.37
N LEU A 239 24.70 4.29 -12.11
CA LEU A 239 25.93 3.67 -12.60
C LEU A 239 26.70 4.55 -13.60
N SER A 240 26.00 5.47 -14.27
CA SER A 240 26.60 6.42 -15.23
C SER A 240 27.31 7.61 -14.56
N TYR A 241 27.09 7.84 -13.25
CA TYR A 241 27.71 8.95 -12.52
C TYR A 241 29.23 8.75 -12.37
N SER A 242 29.98 9.86 -12.43
CA SER A 242 31.41 9.88 -12.11
C SER A 242 31.64 9.76 -10.59
N GLU A 243 32.84 9.32 -10.19
CA GLU A 243 33.24 9.36 -8.79
C GLU A 243 33.58 10.80 -8.35
N PRO A 244 33.29 11.19 -7.09
CA PRO A 244 32.76 10.37 -5.99
C PRO A 244 31.22 10.30 -5.92
N LYS A 245 30.51 10.96 -6.85
CA LYS A 245 29.04 11.10 -6.83
C LYS A 245 28.35 9.74 -6.83
N ARG A 246 28.82 8.81 -7.67
CA ARG A 246 28.28 7.44 -7.73
C ARG A 246 28.37 6.73 -6.38
N SER A 247 29.56 6.68 -5.78
CA SER A 247 29.75 6.04 -4.47
C SER A 247 28.94 6.69 -3.37
N LEU A 248 28.85 8.03 -3.36
CA LEU A 248 28.04 8.76 -2.38
C LEU A 248 26.54 8.43 -2.53
N THR A 249 26.03 8.38 -3.76
CA THR A 249 24.64 8.01 -4.02
C THR A 249 24.34 6.58 -3.54
N PHE A 250 25.18 5.59 -3.87
CA PHE A 250 25.04 4.23 -3.32
C PHE A 250 25.13 4.19 -1.79
N GLY A 251 26.01 4.99 -1.21
CA GLY A 251 26.10 5.18 0.24
C GLY A 251 24.78 5.65 0.85
N LEU A 252 24.05 6.55 0.18
CA LEU A 252 22.74 7.04 0.61
C LEU A 252 21.61 6.01 0.45
N PHE A 253 21.68 5.13 -0.56
CA PHE A 253 20.77 3.98 -0.64
C PHE A 253 20.93 3.07 0.58
N VAL A 254 22.17 2.73 0.93
CA VAL A 254 22.47 1.86 2.08
C VAL A 254 22.11 2.56 3.39
N ALA A 255 22.54 3.81 3.57
CA ALA A 255 22.25 4.59 4.77
C ALA A 255 20.73 4.74 4.98
N GLY A 256 19.98 5.05 3.92
CA GLY A 256 18.52 5.17 3.97
C GLY A 256 17.84 3.88 4.43
N PHE A 257 18.22 2.74 3.85
CA PHE A 257 17.70 1.43 4.26
C PHE A 257 18.07 1.07 5.71
N VAL A 258 19.32 1.30 6.12
CA VAL A 258 19.78 1.04 7.48
C VAL A 258 19.03 1.92 8.48
N SER A 259 18.89 3.21 8.20
CA SER A 259 18.09 4.13 9.01
C SER A 259 16.64 3.68 9.11
N TRP A 260 16.03 3.28 7.99
CA TRP A 260 14.67 2.74 7.99
C TRP A 260 14.54 1.49 8.90
N CYS A 261 15.48 0.55 8.84
CA CYS A 261 15.47 -0.64 9.71
C CYS A 261 15.50 -0.30 11.20
N PHE A 262 16.33 0.67 11.61
CA PHE A 262 16.41 1.10 13.01
C PHE A 262 15.20 1.93 13.45
N LEU A 263 14.64 2.73 12.54
CA LEU A 263 13.52 3.64 12.83
C LEU A 263 12.15 2.99 12.66
N LEU A 264 12.06 1.83 11.99
CA LEU A 264 10.80 1.16 11.66
C LEU A 264 9.93 0.95 12.90
N VAL A 265 10.46 0.33 13.95
CA VAL A 265 9.70 0.03 15.18
C VAL A 265 9.46 1.28 16.04
N PRO A 266 10.47 2.13 16.33
CA PRO A 266 10.28 3.32 17.14
C PRO A 266 9.30 4.33 16.53
N LEU A 267 9.41 4.61 15.23
CA LEU A 267 8.55 5.59 14.57
C LEU A 267 7.14 5.04 14.30
N THR A 268 6.91 3.74 14.45
CA THR A 268 5.58 3.14 14.30
C THR A 268 5.03 2.62 15.64
N ASP A 269 5.51 3.13 16.78
CA ASP A 269 4.93 2.80 18.08
C ASP A 269 3.43 3.18 18.10
N PRO A 270 2.50 2.23 18.33
CA PRO A 270 1.05 2.50 18.37
C PRO A 270 0.65 3.65 19.29
N LEU A 271 1.42 3.93 20.35
CA LEU A 271 1.14 5.03 21.30
C LEU A 271 1.25 6.41 20.65
N ILE A 272 2.15 6.60 19.68
CA ILE A 272 2.30 7.85 18.93
C ILE A 272 1.00 8.21 18.19
N TYR A 273 0.25 7.19 17.78
CA TYR A 273 -0.96 7.30 16.97
C TYR A 273 -2.24 7.11 17.77
N GLN A 274 -2.13 6.88 19.09
CA GLN A 274 -3.25 6.54 19.96
C GLN A 274 -4.04 5.33 19.43
N ASN A 275 -3.33 4.35 18.88
CA ASN A 275 -3.93 3.15 18.31
C ASN A 275 -4.18 2.10 19.38
N THR A 276 -5.45 1.88 19.70
CA THR A 276 -5.91 0.87 20.65
C THR A 276 -6.63 -0.30 19.97
N LEU A 277 -6.69 -0.34 18.64
CA LEU A 277 -7.51 -1.30 17.88
C LEU A 277 -6.86 -2.67 17.76
N TYR A 278 -5.61 -2.68 17.29
CA TYR A 278 -4.88 -3.91 16.95
C TYR A 278 -3.80 -4.26 17.97
N TRP A 279 -3.50 -3.32 18.87
CA TRP A 279 -2.43 -3.41 19.85
C TRP A 279 -2.95 -2.87 21.18
N GLU A 280 -3.63 -3.72 21.95
CA GLU A 280 -3.98 -3.37 23.32
C GLU A 280 -2.72 -3.20 24.18
N PRO A 281 -2.63 -2.14 25.01
CA PRO A 281 -1.58 -2.01 26.01
C PRO A 281 -1.55 -3.24 26.91
N CYS A 282 -0.36 -3.71 27.29
CA CYS A 282 -0.19 -4.91 28.13
C CYS A 282 -0.97 -4.87 29.46
N THR A 283 -1.41 -3.68 29.90
CA THR A 283 -2.16 -3.43 31.13
C THR A 283 -3.65 -3.79 31.07
N SER A 284 -4.24 -4.06 29.90
CA SER A 284 -5.66 -4.43 29.77
C SER A 284 -5.91 -5.94 29.64
N ARG A 285 -4.86 -6.78 29.57
CA ARG A 285 -5.05 -8.24 29.53
C ARG A 285 -5.54 -8.72 30.91
N PRO A 286 -6.74 -9.32 31.02
CA PRO A 286 -7.12 -9.98 32.25
C PRO A 286 -6.08 -11.07 32.57
N PRO A 287 -5.75 -11.30 33.85
CA PRO A 287 -4.83 -12.37 34.21
C PRO A 287 -5.34 -13.67 33.60
N LEU A 288 -4.46 -14.34 32.84
CA LEU A 288 -4.70 -15.68 32.34
C LEU A 288 -5.16 -16.52 33.54
N HIS A 289 -6.44 -16.89 33.54
CA HIS A 289 -6.95 -17.87 34.49
C HIS A 289 -6.07 -19.10 34.35
N ALA A 290 -5.26 -19.36 35.38
CA ALA A 290 -4.59 -20.62 35.58
C ALA A 290 -5.67 -21.71 35.52
N ARG A 291 -5.65 -22.51 34.46
CA ARG A 291 -6.19 -23.87 34.49
C ARG A 291 -5.09 -24.79 35.01
#